data_AF-A0A3L7UZV1-F1
#
_entry.id   AF-A0A3L7UZV1-F1
#
_cell.length_a   1.000
_cell.length_b   1.000
_cell.length_c   1.000
_cell.angle_alpha   90.00
_cell.angle_beta   90.00
_cell.angle_gamma   90.00
#
_symmetry.space_group_name_H-M   'P 1'
#
loop_
_entity.id
_entity.type
_entity.pdbx_description
1 polymer ?
#
loop_
_entity_poly.entity_id
_entity_poly.type
_entity_poly.pdbx_seq_one_letter_code
_entity_poly.pdbx_strand_id
1 'polypeptide(L)'
;MTKFWKCLLSLSLAAFLLSPVMAEDAKAKRAKPNARKEQPAVQLPKEITLTDEQKTKVAELEKEYAPKMKELREKLDKVMTEEQKNARLNVMKEAREKGKEGRKGKELQQAIKDAMKLSEEQQKNYDETDKKLTALRLEILEKVKPLLTDEQKEKLPKRPERKKAKDKKAA
;
A
#
# COMPACT_ATOMS: atom_id res chain seq x y z
N MET A 1 63.07 -11.42 -52.81
CA MET A 1 62.72 -10.48 -53.90
C MET A 1 61.28 -10.07 -53.63
N THR A 2 60.83 -8.83 -53.44
CA THR A 2 61.31 -7.43 -53.60
C THR A 2 60.25 -6.59 -52.86
N LYS A 3 60.58 -5.96 -51.72
CA LYS A 3 60.63 -4.50 -51.47
C LYS A 3 59.48 -3.63 -52.07
N PHE A 4 59.10 -2.61 -51.29
CA PHE A 4 58.46 -1.33 -51.65
C PHE A 4 56.93 -1.21 -51.57
N TRP A 5 56.42 -0.99 -50.35
CA TRP A 5 55.39 0.04 -50.16
C TRP A 5 55.53 0.65 -48.76
N LYS A 6 56.49 1.56 -48.66
CA LYS A 6 56.71 2.41 -47.49
C LYS A 6 56.53 3.85 -47.97
N CYS A 7 55.96 4.66 -47.07
CA CYS A 7 56.06 6.11 -46.98
C CYS A 7 54.98 6.94 -47.69
N LEU A 8 54.20 7.63 -46.83
CA LEU A 8 53.74 9.03 -46.84
C LEU A 8 52.27 9.06 -46.38
N LEU A 9 51.94 9.41 -45.13
CA LEU A 9 52.01 10.72 -44.48
C LEU A 9 52.11 10.45 -42.95
N SER A 10 53.10 10.91 -42.17
CA SER A 10 53.26 12.29 -41.62
C SER A 10 51.97 12.78 -40.95
N LEU A 11 51.88 13.31 -39.72
CA LEU A 11 52.81 13.85 -38.74
C LEU A 11 51.90 14.31 -37.57
N SER A 12 52.38 14.22 -36.32
CA SER A 12 51.95 15.04 -35.17
C SER A 12 50.46 15.21 -34.83
N LEU A 13 50.03 14.75 -33.64
CA LEU A 13 49.56 15.75 -32.66
C LEU A 13 49.73 15.29 -31.20
N ALA A 14 50.28 16.22 -30.45
CA ALA A 14 50.69 16.21 -29.07
C ALA A 14 49.59 15.84 -28.06
N ALA A 15 50.06 15.33 -26.92
CA ALA A 15 49.36 15.24 -25.66
C ALA A 15 48.69 16.57 -25.26
N PHE A 16 47.44 16.49 -24.80
CA PHE A 16 46.80 17.53 -24.00
C PHE A 16 46.24 16.89 -22.74
N LEU A 17 46.94 17.10 -21.63
CA LEU A 17 46.41 16.97 -20.28
C LEU A 17 45.62 18.24 -19.92
N LEU A 18 44.69 18.08 -18.98
CA LEU A 18 43.98 19.08 -18.15
C LEU A 18 42.61 19.62 -18.62
N SER A 19 41.57 18.93 -18.11
CA SER A 19 40.39 19.45 -17.36
C SER A 19 39.31 20.28 -18.11
N PRO A 20 38.04 20.33 -17.63
CA PRO A 20 37.53 19.86 -16.35
C PRO A 20 36.42 18.80 -16.45
N VAL A 21 36.29 18.05 -15.35
CA VAL A 21 35.06 17.36 -14.98
C VAL A 21 33.94 18.41 -14.89
N MET A 22 33.14 18.54 -15.94
CA MET A 22 31.88 19.26 -15.86
C MET A 22 30.85 18.31 -15.26
N ALA A 23 30.87 18.28 -13.93
CA ALA A 23 29.80 17.77 -13.12
C ALA A 23 28.64 18.78 -13.13
N GLU A 24 27.84 18.76 -14.20
CA GLU A 24 26.49 19.31 -14.19
C GLU A 24 25.51 18.26 -14.70
N ASP A 25 24.30 18.35 -14.19
CA ASP A 25 23.14 17.49 -14.50
C ASP A 25 23.14 16.08 -13.90
N ALA A 26 23.08 16.05 -12.58
CA ALA A 26 21.79 15.97 -11.92
C ALA A 26 22.04 15.80 -10.44
N LYS A 27 21.79 16.86 -9.67
CA LYS A 27 21.13 16.64 -8.39
C LYS A 27 19.87 15.87 -8.75
N ALA A 28 19.95 14.53 -8.66
CA ALA A 28 18.79 13.71 -8.46
C ALA A 28 18.08 14.37 -7.30
N LYS A 29 17.08 15.21 -7.63
CA LYS A 29 16.03 15.60 -6.71
C LYS A 29 15.55 14.24 -6.26
N ARG A 30 16.05 13.78 -5.11
CA ARG A 30 15.45 12.67 -4.38
C ARG A 30 13.99 13.07 -4.38
N ALA A 31 13.20 12.38 -5.19
CA ALA A 31 11.78 12.59 -5.22
C ALA A 31 11.41 12.50 -3.75
N LYS A 32 10.95 13.62 -3.16
CA LYS A 32 10.47 13.60 -1.78
C LYS A 32 9.56 12.38 -1.74
N PRO A 33 9.79 11.41 -0.84
CA PRO A 33 8.98 10.21 -0.81
C PRO A 33 7.54 10.73 -0.80
N ASN A 34 6.78 10.36 -1.84
CA ASN A 34 5.42 10.83 -2.06
C ASN A 34 4.76 10.81 -0.69
N ALA A 35 4.47 11.98 -0.11
CA ALA A 35 3.89 12.07 1.21
C ALA A 35 2.54 11.39 1.07
N ARG A 36 2.50 10.10 1.44
CA ARG A 36 1.36 9.23 1.23
C ARG A 36 0.24 9.92 1.99
N LYS A 37 -0.73 10.50 1.26
CA LYS A 37 -1.85 11.22 1.88
C LYS A 37 -2.35 10.36 3.03
N GLU A 38 -2.28 10.90 4.24
CA GLU A 38 -2.64 10.13 5.43
C GLU A 38 -4.06 9.62 5.23
N GLN A 39 -4.21 8.30 5.29
CA GLN A 39 -5.53 7.72 5.10
C GLN A 39 -6.37 8.04 6.33
N PRO A 40 -7.61 8.54 6.15
CA PRO A 40 -8.48 8.82 7.28
C PRO A 40 -8.73 7.55 8.11
N ALA A 41 -8.98 7.75 9.39
CA ALA A 41 -9.36 6.67 10.30
C ALA A 41 -10.77 6.18 9.98
N VAL A 42 -11.68 7.12 9.74
CA VAL A 42 -13.05 6.86 9.31
C VAL A 42 -13.06 6.71 7.79
N GLN A 43 -13.47 5.54 7.30
CA GLN A 43 -13.60 5.27 5.88
C GLN A 43 -15.05 4.92 5.57
N LEU A 44 -15.73 5.82 4.88
CA LEU A 44 -17.10 5.62 4.41
C LEU A 44 -17.11 5.41 2.89
N PRO A 45 -18.06 4.62 2.37
CA PRO A 45 -18.35 4.55 0.94
C PRO A 45 -18.56 5.94 0.35
N LYS A 46 -18.12 6.15 -0.90
CA LYS A 46 -18.20 7.46 -1.56
C LYS A 46 -19.64 7.91 -1.82
N GLU A 47 -20.58 6.97 -1.81
CA GLU A 47 -22.02 7.19 -2.00
C GLU A 47 -22.70 7.81 -0.76
N ILE A 48 -21.99 7.88 0.37
CA ILE A 48 -22.46 8.50 1.62
C ILE A 48 -21.93 9.94 1.70
N THR A 49 -22.82 10.90 1.45
CA THR A 49 -22.57 12.31 1.72
C THR A 49 -23.01 12.64 3.13
N LEU A 50 -22.09 13.12 3.97
CA LEU A 50 -22.38 13.54 5.33
C LEU A 50 -22.88 14.99 5.39
N THR A 51 -23.82 15.27 6.28
CA THR A 51 -24.19 16.64 6.68
C THR A 51 -23.06 17.29 7.49
N ASP A 52 -23.08 18.62 7.66
CA ASP A 52 -22.01 19.31 8.39
C ASP A 52 -21.95 18.95 9.89
N GLU A 53 -23.11 18.66 10.48
CA GLU A 53 -23.19 18.11 11.84
C GLU A 53 -22.56 16.71 11.92
N GLN A 54 -22.84 15.85 10.95
CA GLN A 54 -22.24 14.51 10.87
C GLN A 54 -20.72 14.59 10.65
N LYS A 55 -20.25 15.50 9.81
CA LYS A 55 -18.81 15.73 9.59
C LYS A 55 -18.11 16.16 10.88
N THR A 56 -18.74 17.03 11.68
CA THR A 56 -18.17 17.47 12.97
C THR A 56 -17.97 16.29 13.92
N LYS A 57 -18.99 15.44 14.08
CA LYS A 57 -18.91 14.24 14.92
C LYS A 57 -17.92 13.21 14.38
N VAL A 58 -17.83 13.05 13.06
CA VAL A 58 -16.84 12.18 12.41
C VAL A 58 -15.42 12.72 12.60
N ALA A 59 -15.21 14.04 12.57
CA ALA A 59 -13.91 14.65 12.80
C ALA A 59 -13.40 14.42 14.24
N GLU A 60 -14.29 14.37 15.23
CA GLU A 60 -13.94 13.98 16.60
C GLU A 60 -13.45 12.52 16.67
N LEU A 61 -14.15 11.61 15.99
CA LEU A 61 -13.71 10.21 15.86
C LEU A 61 -12.37 10.12 15.10
N GLU A 62 -12.15 10.93 14.08
CA GLU A 62 -10.86 10.97 13.40
C GLU A 62 -9.74 11.41 14.34
N LYS A 63 -9.93 12.42 15.19
CA LYS A 63 -8.92 12.83 16.18
C LYS A 63 -8.59 11.71 17.17
N GLU A 64 -9.59 10.95 17.61
CA GLU A 64 -9.40 9.85 18.56
C GLU A 64 -8.68 8.65 17.92
N TYR A 65 -9.02 8.30 16.68
CA TYR A 65 -8.62 7.04 16.05
C TYR A 65 -7.52 7.17 14.99
N ALA A 66 -7.29 8.34 14.41
CA ALA A 66 -6.18 8.58 13.47
C ALA A 66 -4.81 8.17 14.02
N PRO A 67 -4.41 8.54 15.26
CA PRO A 67 -3.10 8.12 15.79
C PRO A 67 -3.00 6.59 15.93
N LYS A 68 -4.06 5.94 16.45
CA LYS A 68 -4.11 4.47 16.61
C LYS A 68 -4.01 3.75 15.25
N MET A 69 -4.72 4.26 14.24
CA MET A 69 -4.68 3.72 12.88
C MET A 69 -3.31 3.93 12.23
N LYS A 70 -2.69 5.09 12.43
CA LYS A 70 -1.35 5.41 11.91
C LYS A 70 -0.31 4.48 12.50
N GLU A 71 -0.31 4.30 13.81
CA GLU A 71 0.61 3.40 14.51
C GLU A 71 0.52 1.95 14.00
N LEU A 72 -0.71 1.43 13.83
CA LEU A 72 -0.91 0.07 13.31
C LEU A 72 -0.50 -0.06 11.83
N ARG A 73 -0.71 0.98 11.01
CA ARG A 73 -0.25 0.99 9.61
C ARG A 73 1.27 1.02 9.53
N GLU A 74 1.93 1.83 10.35
CA GLU A 74 3.39 1.87 10.43
C GLU A 74 3.97 0.54 10.91
N LYS A 75 3.32 -0.12 11.88
CA LYS A 75 3.68 -1.48 12.31
C LYS A 75 3.60 -2.47 11.14
N LEU A 76 2.50 -2.49 10.39
CA LEU A 76 2.38 -3.33 9.19
C LEU A 76 3.45 -3.01 8.14
N ASP A 77 3.72 -1.73 7.89
CA ASP A 77 4.71 -1.31 6.91
C ASP A 77 6.13 -1.71 7.34
N LYS A 78 6.42 -1.85 8.64
CA LYS A 78 7.73 -2.33 9.13
C LYS A 78 7.90 -3.84 9.06
N VAL A 79 6.81 -4.61 9.01
CA VAL A 79 6.87 -6.08 8.94
C VAL A 79 7.37 -6.57 7.58
N MET A 80 7.12 -5.82 6.52
CA MET A 80 7.39 -6.22 5.13
C MET A 80 8.52 -5.41 4.49
N THR A 81 9.35 -6.08 3.68
CA THR A 81 10.30 -5.40 2.79
C THR A 81 9.58 -4.68 1.65
N GLU A 82 10.29 -3.80 0.94
CA GLU A 82 9.73 -3.10 -0.23
C GLU A 82 9.30 -4.07 -1.34
N GLU A 83 10.09 -5.11 -1.59
CA GLU A 83 9.77 -6.15 -2.57
C GLU A 83 8.48 -6.91 -2.21
N GLN A 84 8.34 -7.30 -0.94
CA GLN A 84 7.12 -7.98 -0.47
C GLN A 84 5.89 -7.06 -0.57
N LYS A 85 6.05 -5.76 -0.29
CA LYS A 85 4.98 -4.76 -0.47
C LYS A 85 4.58 -4.65 -1.94
N ASN A 86 5.56 -4.60 -2.85
CA ASN A 86 5.31 -4.54 -4.28
C ASN A 86 4.62 -5.82 -4.79
N ALA A 87 5.03 -7.00 -4.31
CA ALA A 87 4.38 -8.27 -4.64
C ALA A 87 2.89 -8.25 -4.23
N ARG A 88 2.59 -7.81 -3.01
CA ARG A 88 1.21 -7.60 -2.55
C ARG A 88 0.44 -6.61 -3.42
N LEU A 89 1.07 -5.48 -3.77
CA LEU A 89 0.42 -4.45 -4.59
C LEU A 89 0.09 -4.96 -5.99
N ASN A 90 0.96 -5.76 -6.60
CA ASN A 90 0.74 -6.33 -7.93
C ASN A 90 -0.45 -7.30 -7.92
N VAL A 91 -0.52 -8.23 -6.95
CA VAL A 91 -1.68 -9.13 -6.82
C VAL A 91 -2.98 -8.35 -6.61
N MET A 92 -2.93 -7.28 -5.81
CA MET A 92 -4.09 -6.41 -5.59
C MET A 92 -4.50 -5.62 -6.85
N LYS A 93 -3.53 -5.16 -7.65
CA LYS A 93 -3.80 -4.46 -8.91
C LYS A 93 -4.41 -5.43 -9.93
N GLU A 94 -3.82 -6.60 -10.12
CA GLU A 94 -4.36 -7.63 -11.01
C GLU A 94 -5.80 -8.02 -10.65
N ALA A 95 -6.07 -8.19 -9.35
CA ALA A 95 -7.42 -8.51 -8.87
C ALA A 95 -8.42 -7.38 -9.16
N ARG A 96 -7.98 -6.12 -9.12
CA ARG A 96 -8.82 -4.95 -9.44
C ARG A 96 -9.03 -4.79 -10.94
N GLU A 97 -7.98 -4.97 -11.74
CA GLU A 97 -8.02 -4.87 -13.21
C GLU A 97 -8.96 -5.93 -13.81
N LYS A 98 -8.98 -7.13 -13.23
CA LYS A 98 -9.91 -8.22 -13.62
C LYS A 98 -11.34 -8.02 -13.10
N GLY A 99 -11.60 -6.96 -12.34
CA GLY A 99 -12.95 -6.55 -11.93
C GLY A 99 -13.75 -7.67 -11.25
N LYS A 100 -14.88 -8.06 -11.86
CA LYS A 100 -15.76 -9.10 -11.28
C LYS A 100 -15.15 -10.50 -11.33
N GLU A 101 -14.25 -10.76 -12.27
CA GLU A 101 -13.57 -12.03 -12.52
C GLU A 101 -12.23 -12.14 -11.76
N GLY A 102 -11.79 -11.05 -11.12
CA GLY A 102 -10.62 -11.06 -10.27
C GLY A 102 -10.79 -11.92 -9.02
N ARG A 103 -9.67 -12.38 -8.47
CA ARG A 103 -9.63 -13.13 -7.20
C ARG A 103 -10.34 -12.32 -6.12
N LYS A 104 -11.20 -12.99 -5.34
CA LYS A 104 -11.97 -12.36 -4.25
C LYS A 104 -11.90 -13.18 -2.97
N GLY A 105 -12.22 -12.52 -1.86
CA GLY A 105 -12.34 -13.17 -0.55
C GLY A 105 -11.10 -13.98 -0.19
N LYS A 106 -11.31 -15.26 0.13
CA LYS A 106 -10.24 -16.18 0.56
C LYS A 106 -9.19 -16.44 -0.53
N GLU A 107 -9.59 -16.52 -1.79
CA GLU A 107 -8.66 -16.78 -2.89
C GLU A 107 -7.67 -15.62 -3.06
N LEU A 108 -8.16 -14.38 -2.99
CA LEU A 108 -7.29 -13.21 -3.01
C LEU A 108 -6.36 -13.17 -1.80
N GLN A 109 -6.89 -13.48 -0.61
CA GLN A 109 -6.07 -13.53 0.61
C GLN A 109 -4.94 -14.55 0.50
N GLN A 110 -5.23 -15.73 -0.04
CA GLN A 110 -4.23 -16.76 -0.25
C GLN A 110 -3.19 -16.32 -1.30
N ALA A 111 -3.63 -15.78 -2.44
CA ALA A 111 -2.72 -15.28 -3.46
C ALA A 111 -1.80 -14.16 -2.96
N ILE A 112 -2.30 -13.27 -2.10
CA ILE A 112 -1.48 -12.24 -1.44
C ILE A 112 -0.46 -12.89 -0.51
N LYS A 113 -0.89 -13.85 0.33
CA LYS A 113 0.00 -14.55 1.25
C LYS A 113 1.15 -15.25 0.51
N ASP A 114 0.80 -15.97 -0.56
CA ASP A 114 1.76 -16.70 -1.39
C ASP A 114 2.72 -15.75 -2.12
N ALA A 115 2.24 -14.60 -2.58
CA ALA A 115 3.07 -13.59 -3.25
C ALA A 115 4.01 -12.85 -2.29
N MET A 116 3.58 -12.59 -1.05
CA MET A 116 4.42 -11.91 -0.06
C MET A 116 5.55 -12.79 0.47
N LYS A 117 5.42 -14.12 0.44
CA LYS A 117 6.44 -15.08 0.92
C LYS A 117 7.05 -14.66 2.27
N LEU A 118 6.19 -14.30 3.23
CA LEU A 118 6.63 -13.86 4.55
C LEU A 118 7.27 -15.01 5.31
N SER A 119 8.31 -14.73 6.10
CA SER A 119 8.79 -15.68 7.11
C SER A 119 7.69 -15.98 8.14
N GLU A 120 7.82 -17.06 8.92
CA GLU A 120 6.82 -17.38 9.96
C GLU A 120 6.65 -16.25 10.99
N GLU A 121 7.75 -15.61 11.39
CA GLU A 121 7.74 -14.48 12.31
C GLU A 121 7.09 -13.25 11.69
N GLN A 122 7.44 -12.92 10.43
CA GLN A 122 6.79 -11.84 9.70
C GLN A 122 5.29 -12.10 9.53
N GLN A 123 4.90 -13.33 9.22
CA GLN A 123 3.50 -13.73 9.05
C GLN A 123 2.72 -13.58 10.36
N LYS A 124 3.27 -14.03 11.50
CA LYS A 124 2.64 -13.85 12.81
C LYS A 124 2.46 -12.37 13.15
N ASN A 125 3.51 -11.56 12.99
CA ASN A 125 3.45 -10.12 13.25
C ASN A 125 2.46 -9.40 12.32
N TYR A 126 2.42 -9.80 11.04
CA TYR A 126 1.47 -9.30 10.06
C TYR A 126 0.03 -9.64 10.48
N ASP A 127 -0.26 -10.91 10.77
CA ASP A 127 -1.60 -11.38 11.11
C ASP A 127 -2.12 -10.76 12.41
N GLU A 128 -1.28 -10.61 13.43
CA GLU A 128 -1.64 -9.96 14.68
C GLU A 128 -1.94 -8.46 14.48
N THR A 129 -1.10 -7.78 13.71
CA THR A 129 -1.29 -6.34 13.44
C THR A 129 -2.51 -6.11 12.54
N ASP A 130 -2.75 -6.97 11.55
CA ASP A 130 -3.94 -6.91 10.69
C ASP A 130 -5.23 -7.20 11.46
N LYS A 131 -5.21 -8.15 12.41
CA LYS A 131 -6.32 -8.38 13.34
C LYS A 131 -6.63 -7.15 14.18
N LYS A 132 -5.61 -6.50 14.78
CA LYS A 132 -5.76 -5.26 15.55
C LYS A 132 -6.33 -4.13 14.69
N LEU A 133 -5.81 -3.98 13.47
CA LEU A 133 -6.30 -2.97 12.52
C LEU A 133 -7.75 -3.23 12.11
N THR A 134 -8.12 -4.49 11.89
CA THR A 134 -9.49 -4.87 11.56
C THR A 134 -10.44 -4.66 12.73
N ALA A 135 -10.03 -5.00 13.96
CA ALA A 135 -10.81 -4.72 15.16
C ALA A 135 -11.05 -3.22 15.34
N LEU A 136 -10.00 -2.40 15.18
CA LEU A 136 -10.10 -0.95 15.29
C LEU A 136 -11.03 -0.34 14.23
N ARG A 137 -10.97 -0.82 12.98
CA ARG A 137 -11.93 -0.41 11.93
C ARG A 137 -13.37 -0.77 12.29
N LEU A 138 -13.60 -1.94 12.89
CA LEU A 138 -14.94 -2.35 13.32
C LEU A 138 -15.47 -1.45 14.44
N GLU A 139 -14.63 -1.13 15.42
CA GLU A 139 -14.96 -0.21 16.52
C GLU A 139 -15.32 1.19 15.99
N ILE A 140 -14.51 1.73 15.07
CA ILE A 140 -14.80 3.01 14.41
C ILE A 140 -16.14 2.93 13.68
N LEU A 141 -16.39 1.85 12.93
CA LEU A 141 -17.64 1.67 12.19
C LEU A 141 -18.85 1.55 13.12
N GLU A 142 -18.71 0.92 14.28
CA GLU A 142 -19.75 0.85 15.32
C GLU A 142 -20.04 2.23 15.93
N LYS A 143 -19.02 3.08 16.12
CA LYS A 143 -19.20 4.48 16.56
C LYS A 143 -19.77 5.40 15.47
N VAL A 144 -19.46 5.17 14.19
CA VAL A 144 -19.97 5.99 13.08
C VAL A 144 -21.40 5.63 12.70
N LYS A 145 -21.80 4.35 12.78
CA LYS A 145 -23.15 3.88 12.47
C LYS A 145 -24.30 4.69 13.08
N PRO A 146 -24.31 5.04 14.39
CA PRO A 146 -25.38 5.84 14.98
C PRO A 146 -25.40 7.29 14.48
N LEU A 147 -24.34 7.78 13.84
CA LEU A 147 -24.29 9.11 13.24
C LEU A 147 -24.94 9.17 11.86
N LEU A 148 -25.18 8.01 11.23
CA LEU A 148 -25.73 7.92 9.88
C LEU A 148 -27.26 7.80 9.89
N THR A 149 -27.91 8.31 8.85
CA THR A 149 -29.33 8.05 8.57
C THR A 149 -29.52 6.61 8.11
N ASP A 150 -30.75 6.10 8.16
CA ASP A 150 -31.03 4.73 7.73
C ASP A 150 -30.70 4.51 6.25
N GLU A 151 -31.02 5.48 5.39
CA GLU A 151 -30.63 5.48 3.97
C GLU A 151 -29.10 5.44 3.77
N GLN A 152 -28.33 6.13 4.62
CA GLN A 152 -26.86 6.09 4.57
C GLN A 152 -26.33 4.74 5.07
N LYS A 153 -26.95 4.13 6.09
CA LYS A 153 -26.56 2.81 6.60
C LYS A 153 -26.72 1.71 5.56
N GLU A 154 -27.73 1.78 4.70
CA GLU A 154 -27.94 0.80 3.62
C GLU A 154 -26.80 0.79 2.59
N LYS A 155 -26.11 1.92 2.43
CA LYS A 155 -24.96 2.05 1.53
C LYS A 155 -23.66 1.52 2.15
N LEU A 156 -23.65 1.20 3.45
CA LEU A 156 -22.47 0.58 4.07
C LEU A 156 -22.25 -0.83 3.49
N PRO A 157 -20.99 -1.27 3.36
CA PRO A 157 -20.70 -2.62 2.90
C PRO A 157 -21.40 -3.63 3.83
N LYS A 158 -22.20 -4.52 3.23
CA LYS A 158 -22.89 -5.59 3.97
C LYS A 158 -21.83 -6.42 4.67
N ARG A 159 -21.86 -6.42 6.00
CA ARG A 159 -20.98 -7.26 6.81
C ARG A 159 -21.32 -8.70 6.40
N PRO A 160 -20.34 -9.54 6.01
CA PRO A 160 -20.62 -10.96 5.91
C PRO A 160 -21.14 -11.36 7.29
N GLU A 161 -22.34 -11.94 7.33
CA GLU A 161 -22.90 -12.45 8.58
C GLU A 161 -21.81 -13.32 9.20
N ARG A 162 -21.31 -12.92 10.38
CA ARG A 162 -20.54 -13.85 11.18
C ARG A 162 -21.51 -15.00 11.38
N LYS A 163 -21.29 -16.13 10.69
CA LYS A 163 -21.92 -17.39 11.08
C LYS A 163 -21.61 -17.48 12.56
N LYS A 164 -22.61 -17.19 13.41
CA LYS A 164 -22.55 -17.58 14.81
C LYS A 164 -22.15 -19.05 14.73
N ALA A 165 -21.14 -19.45 15.49
CA ALA A 165 -20.83 -20.85 15.66
C ALA A 165 -22.10 -21.50 16.23
N LYS A 166 -23.00 -21.92 15.35
CA LYS A 166 -24.06 -22.87 15.66
C LYS A 166 -23.31 -24.17 15.85
N ASP A 167 -23.14 -24.49 17.13
CA ASP A 167 -23.12 -25.84 17.64
C ASP A 167 -22.09 -26.76 16.98
N LYS A 168 -20.81 -26.55 17.33
CA LYS A 168 -19.84 -27.65 17.42
C LYS A 168 -19.90 -28.28 18.82
N LYS A 169 -21.11 -28.63 19.24
CA LYS A 169 -21.39 -29.49 20.39
C LYS A 169 -22.70 -30.23 20.07
N ALA A 170 -22.63 -31.56 20.06
CA ALA A 170 -23.67 -32.55 19.71
C ALA A 170 -23.80 -32.93 18.22
N ALA A 171 -22.88 -33.79 17.76
CA ALA A 171 -23.19 -35.08 17.12
C ALA A 171 -21.88 -35.91 17.09
#